data_AF-A0A7V0IUJ8-F1
#
_entry.id   AF-A0A7V0IUJ8-F1
#
_cell.length_a   1.000
_cell.length_b   1.000
_cell.length_c   1.000
_cell.angle_alpha   90.00
_cell.angle_beta   90.00
_cell.angle_gamma   90.00
#
_symmetry.space_group_name_H-M   'P 1'
#
loop_
_entity.id
_entity.type
_entity.pdbx_description
1 polymer ?
#
loop_
_entity_poly.entity_id
_entity_poly.type
_entity_poly.pdbx_seq_one_letter_code
_entity_poly.pdbx_strand_id
1 'polypeptide(L)'
;MKIALVIPKNSSEREKSFYDYKFFSRFLLSKRYFSYLLAVPTLVSLTPPEHEIRVFDENIEDIDYDWNADLAGISVRTMFAKRAYSIAE
;
A
#
# COMPACT_ATOMS: atom_id res chain seq x y z
N MET A 1 -14.42 -14.41 -1.15
CA MET A 1 -13.31 -14.22 -2.12
C MET A 1 -12.12 -13.63 -1.39
N LYS A 2 -10.91 -13.89 -1.88
CA LYS A 2 -9.66 -13.30 -1.41
C LYS A 2 -9.41 -11.97 -2.11
N ILE A 3 -9.35 -10.88 -1.34
CA ILE A 3 -9.17 -9.52 -1.84
C ILE A 3 -7.82 -8.98 -1.38
N ALA A 4 -6.93 -8.66 -2.32
CA ALA A 4 -5.67 -7.98 -2.04
C ALA A 4 -5.85 -6.47 -2.21
N LEU A 5 -5.51 -5.68 -1.19
CA LEU A 5 -5.45 -4.23 -1.28
C LEU A 5 -3.98 -3.79 -1.19
N VAL A 6 -3.47 -3.17 -2.25
CA VAL A 6 -2.05 -2.83 -2.38
C VAL A 6 -1.86 -1.32 -2.22
N ILE A 7 -0.90 -0.94 -1.39
CA ILE A 7 -0.38 0.43 -1.25
C ILE A 7 1.06 0.43 -1.79
N PRO A 8 1.28 0.98 -3.00
CA PRO A 8 2.61 1.01 -3.59
C PRO A 8 3.54 1.97 -2.85
N LYS A 9 4.84 1.68 -2.88
CA LYS A 9 5.89 2.62 -2.45
C LYS A 9 6.40 3.44 -3.63
N ASN A 10 7.15 4.50 -3.34
CA ASN A 10 7.81 5.26 -4.39
C ASN A 10 8.76 4.38 -5.21
N SER A 11 8.67 4.49 -6.54
CA SER A 11 9.57 3.79 -7.47
C SER A 11 11.00 4.33 -7.45
N SER A 12 11.20 5.58 -7.01
CA SER A 12 12.54 6.19 -6.95
C SER A 12 13.21 5.86 -5.62
N GLU A 13 14.13 4.89 -5.62
CA GLU A 13 14.95 4.58 -4.44
C GLU A 13 15.89 5.74 -4.03
N ARG A 14 16.16 6.68 -4.95
CA ARG A 14 17.11 7.78 -4.75
C ARG A 14 16.47 9.06 -4.23
N GLU A 15 15.16 9.22 -4.38
CA GLU A 15 14.44 10.43 -3.97
C GLU A 15 13.69 10.17 -2.66
N LYS A 16 14.11 10.88 -1.60
CA LYS A 16 13.36 10.95 -0.35
C LYS A 16 12.01 11.61 -0.64
N SER A 17 10.92 10.85 -0.62
CA SER A 17 9.58 11.41 -0.79
C SER A 17 8.98 11.84 0.53
N PHE A 18 8.17 12.90 0.47
CA PHE A 18 7.35 13.34 1.61
C PHE A 18 6.35 12.25 2.08
N TYR A 19 6.17 11.19 1.30
CA TYR A 19 5.18 10.14 1.54
C TYR A 19 5.80 8.78 1.89
N ASP A 20 7.13 8.68 1.97
CA ASP A 20 7.80 7.43 2.32
C ASP A 20 7.82 7.24 3.85
N TYR A 21 7.29 6.11 4.33
CA TYR A 21 7.26 5.80 5.76
C TYR A 21 8.66 5.84 6.41
N LYS A 22 9.66 5.24 5.76
CA LYS A 22 11.03 5.16 6.28
C LYS A 22 11.69 6.55 6.40
N PHE A 23 11.40 7.47 5.48
CA PHE A 23 11.90 8.83 5.57
C PHE A 23 11.20 9.59 6.70
N PHE A 24 9.86 9.53 6.78
CA PHE A 24 9.09 10.24 7.80
C PHE A 24 9.37 9.76 9.21
N SER A 25 9.47 8.46 9.39
CA SER A 25 9.74 7.88 10.70
C SER A 25 11.07 8.34 11.27
N ARG A 26 12.08 8.50 10.42
CA ARG A 26 13.38 9.08 10.78
C ARG A 26 13.30 10.59 11.00
N PHE A 27 12.64 11.33 10.11
CA PHE A 27 12.54 12.78 10.17
C PHE A 27 11.78 13.27 11.42
N LEU A 28 10.66 12.63 11.77
CA LEU A 28 9.83 12.99 12.92
C LEU A 28 10.18 12.22 14.20
N LEU A 29 11.19 11.35 14.17
CA LEU A 29 11.53 10.44 15.28
C LEU A 29 10.31 9.67 15.81
N SER A 30 9.43 9.23 14.92
CA SER A 30 8.13 8.64 15.26
C SER A 30 7.82 7.43 14.40
N LYS A 31 7.29 6.36 15.00
CA LYS A 31 6.84 5.19 14.24
C LYS A 31 5.43 5.35 13.66
N ARG A 32 4.78 6.50 13.91
CA ARG A 32 3.42 6.75 13.40
C ARG A 32 3.47 6.88 11.88
N TYR A 33 2.59 6.15 11.22
CA TYR A 33 2.50 6.19 9.77
C TYR A 33 1.86 7.51 9.32
N PHE A 34 2.72 8.45 9.00
CA PHE A 34 2.34 9.77 8.54
C PHE A 34 1.75 9.70 7.13
N SER A 35 0.59 10.33 6.91
CA SER A 35 -0.11 10.35 5.63
C SER A 35 -0.42 8.95 5.07
N TYR A 36 -1.06 8.10 5.87
CA TYR A 36 -1.58 6.82 5.40
C TYR A 36 -2.79 7.00 4.45
N LEU A 37 -2.95 6.09 3.47
CA LEU A 37 -4.07 6.11 2.52
C LEU A 37 -5.35 5.57 3.17
N LEU A 38 -6.12 6.45 3.83
CA LEU A 38 -7.34 6.08 4.56
C LEU A 38 -8.42 5.38 3.73
N ALA A 39 -8.39 5.50 2.40
CA ALA A 39 -9.28 4.75 1.52
C ALA A 39 -9.18 3.22 1.74
N VAL A 40 -7.98 2.69 2.03
CA VAL A 40 -7.75 1.26 2.25
C VAL A 40 -8.42 0.75 3.53
N PRO A 41 -8.16 1.30 4.74
CA PRO A 41 -8.86 0.86 5.94
C PRO A 41 -10.37 1.13 5.89
N THR A 42 -10.82 2.18 5.18
CA THR A 42 -12.26 2.38 4.92
C THR A 42 -12.84 1.24 4.11
N LEU A 43 -12.20 0.83 3.00
CA LEU A 43 -12.65 -0.32 2.22
C LEU A 43 -12.64 -1.60 3.04
N VAL A 44 -11.57 -1.88 3.80
CA VAL A 44 -11.51 -3.03 4.71
C VAL A 44 -12.71 -3.04 5.66
N SER A 45 -13.04 -1.90 6.27
CA SER A 45 -14.15 -1.80 7.23
C SER A 45 -15.55 -1.97 6.61
N LEU A 46 -15.69 -1.60 5.34
CA LEU A 46 -16.96 -1.67 4.60
C LEU A 46 -17.15 -2.99 3.86
N THR A 47 -16.08 -3.77 3.72
CA THR A 47 -16.13 -5.04 3.00
C THR A 47 -16.83 -6.09 3.87
N PRO A 48 -17.83 -6.80 3.33
CA PRO A 48 -18.53 -7.85 4.07
C PRO A 48 -17.59 -8.94 4.61
N PRO A 49 -17.88 -9.51 5.80
CA PRO A 49 -16.98 -10.43 6.51
C PRO A 49 -16.78 -11.79 5.83
N GLU A 50 -17.61 -12.16 4.85
CA GLU A 50 -17.44 -13.35 4.01
C GLU A 50 -16.26 -13.25 3.02
N HIS A 51 -15.57 -12.11 2.98
CA HIS A 51 -14.39 -11.90 2.16
C HIS A 51 -13.12 -11.90 3.03
N GLU A 52 -12.10 -12.61 2.56
CA GLU A 52 -10.78 -12.58 3.19
C GLU A 52 -9.98 -11.43 2.58
N ILE A 53 -9.52 -10.49 3.40
CA ILE A 53 -8.83 -9.29 2.92
C ILE A 53 -7.41 -9.29 3.45
N ARG A 54 -6.45 -9.02 2.56
CA ARG A 54 -5.06 -8.74 2.93
C ARG A 54 -4.63 -7.38 2.38
N VAL A 55 -4.05 -6.57 3.24
CA VAL A 55 -3.44 -5.29 2.85
C VAL A 55 -1.94 -5.52 2.68
N PHE A 56 -1.41 -5.18 1.51
CA PHE A 56 0.02 -5.17 1.23
C PHE A 56 0.48 -3.74 1.10
N ASP A 57 1.16 -3.23 2.13
CA ASP A 57 1.75 -1.90 2.08
C ASP A 57 3.25 -2.00 1.85
N GLU A 58 3.70 -1.65 0.64
CA GLU A 58 5.11 -1.69 0.25
C GLU A 58 6.02 -0.79 1.10
N ASN A 59 5.46 0.14 1.87
CA ASN A 59 6.22 0.94 2.83
C ASN A 59 6.58 0.16 4.10
N ILE A 60 5.87 -0.92 4.39
CA ILE A 60 5.96 -1.74 5.61
C ILE A 60 6.49 -3.14 5.28
N GLU A 61 5.95 -3.79 4.26
CA GLU A 61 6.28 -5.17 3.85
C GLU A 61 6.22 -5.34 2.33
N ASP A 62 6.87 -6.35 1.77
CA ASP A 62 6.78 -6.63 0.33
C ASP A 62 5.44 -7.30 -0.03
N ILE A 63 5.00 -7.13 -1.29
CA ILE A 63 3.78 -7.76 -1.80
C ILE A 63 4.02 -9.26 -1.98
N ASP A 64 3.13 -10.08 -1.42
CA ASP A 64 3.10 -11.53 -1.63
C ASP A 64 2.22 -11.86 -2.86
N TYR A 65 2.87 -11.99 -4.02
CA TYR A 65 2.19 -12.31 -5.27
C TYR A 65 1.64 -13.75 -5.31
N ASP A 66 2.12 -14.63 -4.44
CA ASP A 66 1.66 -16.02 -4.33
C ASP A 66 0.45 -16.17 -3.39
N TRP A 67 -0.07 -15.06 -2.84
CA TRP A 67 -1.26 -15.09 -1.97
C TRP A 67 -2.55 -15.53 -2.72
N ASN A 68 -2.50 -15.56 -4.06
CA ASN A 68 -3.58 -16.04 -4.95
C ASN A 68 -4.91 -15.32 -4.68
N ALA A 69 -4.92 -14.00 -4.88
CA ALA A 69 -6.13 -13.18 -4.74
C ALA A 69 -7.12 -13.44 -5.88
N ASP A 70 -8.42 -13.42 -5.56
CA ASP A 70 -9.50 -13.41 -6.56
C ASP A 70 -9.70 -11.99 -7.14
N LEU A 71 -9.38 -10.96 -6.35
CA LEU A 71 -9.48 -9.55 -6.72
C LEU A 71 -8.32 -8.76 -6.11
N ALA A 72 -7.70 -7.88 -6.91
CA ALA A 72 -6.68 -6.95 -6.43
C ALA A 72 -7.12 -5.50 -6.65
N GLY A 73 -7.00 -4.66 -5.62
CA GLY A 73 -7.20 -3.21 -5.68
C GLY A 73 -5.90 -2.49 -5.36
N ILE A 74 -5.49 -1.56 -6.20
CA ILE A 74 -4.26 -0.77 -5.99
C ILE A 74 -4.66 0.67 -5.65
N SER A 75 -4.36 1.12 -4.43
CA SER A 75 -4.62 2.49 -3.99
C SER A 75 -3.40 3.36 -4.23
N VAL A 76 -3.53 4.34 -5.13
CA VAL A 76 -2.38 5.02 -5.73
C VAL A 76 -2.44 6.52 -5.48
N ARG A 77 -1.31 7.10 -5.08
CA ARG A 77 -1.04 8.53 -5.27
C ARG A 77 -0.29 8.73 -6.57
N THR A 78 -0.49 9.86 -7.25
CA THR A 78 0.07 10.12 -8.58
C THR A 78 1.58 9.87 -8.70
N MET A 79 2.38 10.18 -7.67
CA MET A 79 3.82 9.94 -7.68
C MET A 79 4.22 8.45 -7.63
N PHE A 80 3.31 7.56 -7.21
CA PHE A 80 3.51 6.11 -7.18
C PHE A 80 2.92 5.40 -8.41
N ALA A 81 2.38 6.15 -9.39
CA ALA A 81 1.69 5.57 -10.54
C ALA A 81 2.56 4.59 -11.35
N LYS A 82 3.85 4.90 -11.56
CA LYS A 82 4.76 3.99 -12.27
C LYS A 82 4.91 2.64 -11.56
N ARG A 83 5.07 2.66 -10.23
CA ARG A 83 5.14 1.41 -9.44
C ARG A 83 3.81 0.66 -9.49
N ALA A 84 2.69 1.37 -9.41
CA ALA A 84 1.36 0.78 -9.53
C ALA A 84 1.14 0.09 -10.88
N TYR A 85 1.58 0.69 -11.99
CA TYR A 85 1.54 0.04 -13.31
C TYR A 85 2.38 -1.23 -13.33
N SER A 86 3.59 -1.21 -12.77
CA SER A 86 4.43 -2.42 -12.68
C SER A 86 3.85 -3.52 -11.76
N ILE A 87 2.96 -3.19 -10.83
CA ILE A 87 2.27 -4.17 -9.99
C ILE A 87 1.07 -4.78 -10.74
N ALA A 88 0.48 -4.01 -11.66
CA ALA A 88 -0.70 -4.42 -12.42
C ALA A 88 -0.38 -5.28 -13.67
N GLU A 89 0.88 -5.27 -14.10
CA GLU A 89 1.43 -6.13 -15.15
C GLU A 89 1.83 -7.51 -14.60
#